data_AF-A0A840HUI4-F1
#
_entry.id   AF-A0A840HUI4-F1
#
_cell.length_a   1.000
_cell.length_b   1.000
_cell.length_c   1.000
_cell.angle_alpha   90.00
_cell.angle_beta   90.00
_cell.angle_gamma   90.00
#
_symmetry.space_group_name_H-M   'P 1'
#
loop_
_entity.id
_entity.type
_entity.pdbx_description
1 polymer ?
#
loop_
_entity_poly.entity_id
_entity_poly.type
_entity_poly.pdbx_seq_one_letter_code
_entity_poly.pdbx_strand_id
1 'polypeptide(L)'
;MSTYRSVAALVALAMVLPACTSVLGPKGVTTPSAVMEVEKTDPVADWHAIISFNDKARLAAVDQAWAEALAQARRTGHAKEIAAEGPLLEPKAALPRAAPPPGPYLCRVVKLGHPAGRKGVNFMAYKGFNCHVEAEEDRLWIVKQTGSQRPAGRIWPERDDRYVFLGAMVLGDEKEPPAYGDDPERDLAGYVERVDAFQWRIVLPSPKAESRLDVLELVPITPLARRLQGGGGG
;
A
#
# COMPACT_ATOMS: atom_id res chain seq x y z
N MET A 1 -7.63 -21.92 -79.40
CA MET A 1 -8.43 -21.14 -78.44
C MET A 1 -7.48 -20.08 -77.88
N SER A 2 -7.38 -18.89 -78.47
CA SER A 2 -8.28 -17.72 -78.25
C SER A 2 -8.35 -17.39 -76.75
N THR A 3 -7.96 -16.22 -76.22
CA THR A 3 -7.58 -14.91 -76.75
C THR A 3 -7.13 -14.05 -75.55
N TYR A 4 -6.00 -13.34 -75.65
CA TYR A 4 -5.82 -11.88 -75.45
C TYR A 4 -6.74 -11.16 -74.42
N ARG A 5 -6.28 -10.26 -73.54
CA ARG A 5 -5.52 -9.03 -73.83
C ARG A 5 -4.88 -8.43 -72.56
N SER A 6 -3.64 -7.97 -72.71
CA SER A 6 -3.02 -6.93 -71.88
C SER A 6 -3.59 -5.56 -72.23
N VAL A 7 -3.78 -4.68 -71.24
CA VAL A 7 -3.95 -3.23 -71.46
C VAL A 7 -2.98 -2.51 -70.52
N ALA A 8 -1.96 -1.91 -71.13
CA ALA A 8 -1.11 -0.90 -70.53
C ALA A 8 -1.85 0.45 -70.59
N ALA A 9 -1.88 1.18 -69.49
CA ALA A 9 -2.32 2.57 -69.47
C ALA A 9 -1.24 3.43 -68.79
N LEU A 10 -0.49 4.13 -69.63
CA LEU A 10 0.32 5.29 -69.25
C LEU A 10 -0.63 6.39 -68.76
N VAL A 11 -0.42 6.89 -67.54
CA VAL A 11 -1.01 8.15 -67.09
C VAL A 11 0.12 9.13 -66.81
N ALA A 12 0.08 10.23 -67.53
CA ALA A 12 1.10 11.27 -67.56
C ALA A 12 1.19 12.05 -66.25
N LEU A 13 2.43 12.32 -65.85
CA LEU A 13 2.84 13.17 -64.74
C LEU A 13 2.61 14.64 -65.10
N ALA A 14 1.65 15.30 -64.45
CA ALA A 14 1.47 16.75 -64.50
C ALA A 14 1.92 17.37 -63.18
N MET A 15 3.11 17.96 -63.16
CA MET A 15 3.57 18.82 -62.06
C MET A 15 2.86 20.16 -62.15
N VAL A 16 2.01 20.45 -61.18
CA VAL A 16 1.45 21.80 -60.95
C VAL A 16 2.08 22.31 -59.66
N LEU A 17 2.93 23.33 -59.76
CA LEU A 17 3.48 24.07 -58.63
C LEU A 17 2.40 25.05 -58.13
N PRO A 18 1.87 24.92 -56.90
CA PRO A 18 1.08 25.97 -56.30
C PRO A 18 2.00 27.12 -55.86
N ALA A 19 1.84 28.29 -56.47
CA ALA A 19 2.43 29.54 -56.01
C ALA A 19 1.84 29.91 -54.64
N CYS A 20 2.68 30.05 -53.63
CA CYS A 20 2.28 30.61 -52.34
C CYS A 20 2.02 32.12 -52.50
N THR A 21 0.75 32.52 -52.52
CA THR A 21 0.34 33.91 -52.28
C THR A 21 0.17 34.13 -50.78
N SER A 22 1.17 34.73 -50.14
CA SER A 22 1.08 35.17 -48.75
C SER A 22 0.26 36.47 -48.66
N VAL A 23 -1.04 36.33 -48.33
CA VAL A 23 -1.87 37.44 -47.87
C VAL A 23 -1.46 37.78 -46.43
N LEU A 24 -0.83 38.94 -46.25
CA LEU A 24 -0.59 39.53 -44.94
C LEU A 24 -1.91 40.10 -44.40
N GLY A 25 -2.66 39.26 -43.67
CA GLY A 25 -3.76 39.72 -42.82
C GLY A 25 -3.22 40.40 -41.54
N PRO A 26 -3.98 41.34 -40.95
CA PRO A 26 -3.56 42.02 -39.73
C PRO A 26 -3.44 41.00 -38.59
N LYS A 27 -2.28 41.01 -37.91
CA LYS A 27 -1.99 40.16 -36.75
C LYS A 27 -2.94 40.52 -35.59
N GLY A 28 -4.03 39.78 -35.47
CA GLY A 28 -4.74 39.65 -34.21
C GLY A 28 -3.83 38.94 -33.23
N VAL A 29 -3.43 39.61 -32.16
CA VAL A 29 -2.72 38.99 -31.04
C VAL A 29 -3.72 38.10 -30.31
N THR A 30 -3.82 36.84 -30.70
CA THR A 30 -4.42 35.80 -29.88
C THR A 30 -3.38 35.36 -28.86
N THR A 31 -3.50 35.87 -27.64
CA THR A 31 -2.81 35.32 -26.47
C THR A 31 -3.20 33.84 -26.37
N PRO A 32 -2.28 32.87 -26.45
CA PRO A 32 -2.62 31.49 -26.16
C PRO A 32 -3.00 31.40 -24.68
N SER A 33 -4.30 31.28 -24.41
CA SER A 33 -4.79 30.95 -23.08
C SER A 33 -4.44 29.49 -22.85
N ALA A 34 -3.43 29.23 -22.03
CA ALA A 34 -3.13 27.89 -21.55
C ALA A 34 -4.31 27.43 -20.70
N VAL A 35 -5.26 26.73 -21.33
CA VAL A 35 -6.20 25.89 -20.60
C VAL A 35 -5.39 24.72 -20.07
N MET A 36 -5.08 24.75 -18.77
CA MET A 36 -4.69 23.54 -18.07
C MET A 36 -5.93 22.63 -18.07
N GLU A 37 -5.99 21.72 -19.03
CA GLU A 37 -6.87 20.58 -18.94
C GLU A 37 -6.33 19.73 -17.81
N VAL A 38 -6.97 19.84 -16.64
CA VAL A 38 -6.76 18.90 -15.54
C VAL A 38 -7.23 17.56 -16.08
N GLU A 39 -6.28 16.73 -16.48
CA GLU A 39 -6.53 15.33 -16.81
C GLU A 39 -7.35 14.76 -15.66
N LYS A 40 -8.59 14.38 -15.98
CA LYS A 40 -9.55 13.90 -15.01
C LYS A 40 -9.05 12.55 -14.53
N THR A 41 -8.25 12.56 -13.45
CA THR A 41 -7.86 11.34 -12.76
C THR A 41 -9.14 10.61 -12.40
N ASP A 42 -9.26 9.36 -12.84
CA ASP A 42 -10.35 8.50 -12.41
C ASP A 42 -10.41 8.55 -10.87
N PRO A 43 -11.59 8.68 -10.26
CA PRO A 43 -11.67 8.75 -8.81
C PRO A 43 -11.01 7.51 -8.22
N VAL A 44 -9.99 7.70 -7.38
CA VAL A 44 -9.39 6.65 -6.54
C VAL A 44 -10.54 5.81 -5.98
N ALA A 45 -10.54 4.51 -6.25
CA ALA A 45 -11.58 3.64 -5.73
C ALA A 45 -11.67 3.77 -4.20
N ASP A 46 -12.83 4.20 -3.71
CA ASP A 46 -13.10 4.38 -2.29
C ASP A 46 -13.05 3.02 -1.58
N TRP A 47 -12.22 2.92 -0.53
CA TRP A 47 -12.05 1.68 0.23
C TRP A 47 -13.37 1.24 0.89
N HIS A 48 -14.30 2.17 1.14
CA HIS A 48 -15.63 1.86 1.67
C HIS A 48 -16.46 0.95 0.75
N ALA A 49 -16.21 1.00 -0.56
CA ALA A 49 -16.87 0.13 -1.54
C ALA A 49 -16.22 -1.25 -1.65
N ILE A 50 -15.02 -1.43 -1.08
CA ILE A 50 -14.20 -2.65 -1.19
C ILE A 50 -14.28 -3.48 0.09
N ILE A 51 -14.25 -2.84 1.26
CA ILE A 51 -14.17 -3.53 2.56
C ILE A 51 -15.38 -4.44 2.83
N SER A 52 -15.12 -5.63 3.36
CA SER A 52 -16.19 -6.54 3.79
C SER A 52 -16.92 -6.01 5.04
N PHE A 53 -18.15 -6.48 5.26
CA PHE A 53 -18.92 -6.12 6.47
C PHE A 53 -18.19 -6.53 7.77
N ASN A 54 -17.61 -7.73 7.78
CA ASN A 54 -16.89 -8.27 8.94
C ASN A 54 -15.63 -7.43 9.25
N ASP A 55 -14.89 -7.04 8.20
CA ASP A 55 -13.66 -6.29 8.33
C ASP A 55 -13.93 -4.86 8.78
N LYS A 56 -14.99 -4.24 8.27
CA LYS A 56 -15.48 -2.95 8.74
C LYS A 56 -15.81 -2.99 10.23
N ALA A 57 -16.48 -4.05 10.70
CA ALA A 57 -16.76 -4.23 12.12
C ALA A 57 -15.47 -4.41 12.94
N ARG A 58 -14.47 -5.17 12.45
CA ARG A 58 -13.17 -5.29 13.12
C ARG A 58 -12.43 -3.96 13.22
N LEU A 59 -12.42 -3.15 12.15
CA LEU A 59 -11.80 -1.82 12.15
C LEU A 59 -12.49 -0.86 13.12
N ALA A 60 -13.82 -0.93 13.22
CA ALA A 60 -14.58 -0.12 14.18
C ALA A 60 -14.26 -0.48 15.65
N ALA A 61 -13.84 -1.73 15.91
CA ALA A 61 -13.49 -2.23 17.23
C ALA A 61 -12.00 -2.09 17.59
N VAL A 62 -11.20 -1.35 16.82
CA VAL A 62 -9.73 -1.29 17.02
C VAL A 62 -9.33 -0.78 18.41
N ASP A 63 -10.04 0.20 18.97
CA ASP A 63 -9.73 0.76 20.28
C ASP A 63 -9.97 -0.26 21.40
N GLN A 64 -11.04 -1.05 21.27
CA GLN A 64 -11.32 -2.16 22.17
C GLN A 64 -10.23 -3.23 22.04
N ALA A 65 -9.82 -3.58 20.82
CA ALA A 65 -8.75 -4.54 20.58
C ALA A 65 -7.43 -4.11 21.25
N TRP A 66 -7.05 -2.83 21.12
CA TRP A 66 -5.91 -2.24 21.84
C TRP A 66 -6.02 -2.39 23.34
N ALA A 67 -7.13 -1.94 23.93
CA ALA A 67 -7.34 -1.95 25.37
C ALA A 67 -7.25 -3.37 25.94
N GLU A 68 -7.93 -4.32 25.31
CA GLU A 68 -7.97 -5.71 25.75
C GLU A 68 -6.63 -6.42 25.57
N ALA A 69 -5.98 -6.26 24.42
CA ALA A 69 -4.71 -6.91 24.10
C ALA A 69 -3.58 -6.41 25.02
N LEU A 70 -3.47 -5.09 25.22
CA LEU A 70 -2.48 -4.51 26.13
C LEU A 70 -2.76 -4.90 27.59
N ALA A 71 -4.02 -4.88 28.02
CA ALA A 71 -4.36 -5.26 29.39
C ALA A 71 -4.05 -6.75 29.65
N GLN A 72 -4.34 -7.64 28.68
CA GLN A 72 -3.99 -9.05 28.77
C GLN A 72 -2.48 -9.28 28.84
N ALA A 73 -1.71 -8.65 27.96
CA ALA A 73 -0.26 -8.76 27.92
C ALA A 73 0.41 -8.22 29.20
N ARG A 74 -0.06 -7.07 29.71
CA ARG A 74 0.45 -6.48 30.97
C ARG A 74 0.16 -7.36 32.19
N ARG A 75 -1.06 -7.91 32.30
CA ARG A 75 -1.44 -8.82 33.42
C ARG A 75 -0.62 -10.12 33.44
N THR A 76 -0.01 -10.49 32.32
CA THR A 76 0.80 -11.71 32.19
C THR A 76 2.29 -11.45 32.28
N GLY A 77 2.70 -10.25 32.71
CA GLY A 77 4.08 -9.92 33.07
C GLY A 77 4.85 -9.14 32.01
N HIS A 78 4.27 -8.87 30.82
CA HIS A 78 4.98 -8.25 29.70
C HIS A 78 5.00 -6.71 29.72
N ALA A 79 4.78 -6.09 30.88
CA ALA A 79 4.68 -4.64 30.98
C ALA A 79 5.97 -3.92 30.57
N LYS A 80 7.14 -4.51 30.85
CA LYS A 80 8.45 -3.93 30.49
C LYS A 80 8.71 -4.02 29.00
N GLU A 81 8.41 -5.17 28.40
CA GLU A 81 8.56 -5.41 26.96
C GLU A 81 7.64 -4.46 26.18
N ILE A 82 6.38 -4.30 26.60
CA ILE A 82 5.45 -3.34 26.00
C ILE A 82 5.97 -1.92 26.12
N ALA A 83 6.51 -1.52 27.27
CA ALA A 83 7.06 -0.18 27.47
C ALA A 83 8.29 0.07 26.57
N ALA A 84 9.11 -0.95 26.33
CA ALA A 84 10.30 -0.85 25.47
C ALA A 84 9.96 -0.61 23.99
N GLU A 85 8.74 -0.97 23.55
CA GLU A 85 8.26 -0.71 22.18
C GLU A 85 7.89 0.77 21.94
N GLY A 86 7.76 1.57 23.00
CA GLY A 86 7.54 3.01 22.91
C GLY A 86 6.30 3.39 22.08
N PRO A 87 6.41 4.35 21.14
CA PRO A 87 5.29 4.80 20.31
C PRO A 87 4.61 3.69 19.50
N LEU A 88 5.34 2.61 19.17
CA LEU A 88 4.80 1.50 18.39
C LEU A 88 3.57 0.88 19.04
N LEU A 89 3.57 0.73 20.37
CA LEU A 89 2.48 0.12 21.14
C LEU A 89 1.67 1.12 21.97
N GLU A 90 1.81 2.42 21.70
CA GLU A 90 0.96 3.46 22.29
C GLU A 90 -0.26 3.69 21.37
N PRO A 91 -1.50 3.35 21.80
CA PRO A 91 -2.68 3.43 20.94
C PRO A 91 -2.90 4.82 20.34
N LYS A 92 -2.51 5.89 21.03
CA LYS A 92 -2.74 7.29 20.60
C LYS A 92 -1.51 7.95 19.96
N ALA A 93 -0.55 7.18 19.48
CA ALA A 93 0.69 7.69 18.88
C ALA A 93 0.59 8.15 17.42
N ALA A 94 -0.59 8.06 16.78
CA ALA A 94 -0.75 8.43 15.37
C ALA A 94 -0.39 9.91 15.12
N LEU A 95 0.40 10.15 14.08
CA LEU A 95 0.88 11.46 13.68
C LEU A 95 0.39 11.83 12.26
N PRO A 96 0.23 13.13 11.96
CA PRO A 96 -0.05 13.64 10.61
C PRO A 96 0.90 13.12 9.53
N ARG A 97 0.46 13.18 8.26
CA ARG A 97 1.20 12.67 7.09
C ARG A 97 1.48 11.17 7.24
N ALA A 98 0.42 10.39 7.38
CA ALA A 98 0.51 8.96 7.65
C ALA A 98 0.85 8.08 6.44
N ALA A 99 0.92 8.64 5.22
CA ALA A 99 1.37 7.90 4.04
C ALA A 99 2.81 7.38 4.22
N PRO A 100 3.06 6.07 4.19
CA PRO A 100 4.42 5.54 4.18
C PRO A 100 5.09 5.86 2.83
N PRO A 101 6.31 6.43 2.82
CA PRO A 101 7.05 6.65 1.59
C PRO A 101 7.28 5.35 0.80
N PRO A 102 7.20 5.33 -0.53
CA PRO A 102 7.56 4.16 -1.31
C PRO A 102 9.02 3.77 -1.10
N GLY A 103 9.31 2.46 -1.08
CA GLY A 103 10.66 1.93 -0.94
C GLY A 103 10.76 0.69 -0.05
N PRO A 104 11.99 0.24 0.24
CA PRO A 104 12.26 -0.91 1.09
C PRO A 104 12.10 -0.59 2.59
N TYR A 105 11.57 -1.55 3.34
CA TYR A 105 11.35 -1.46 4.78
C TYR A 105 11.89 -2.68 5.50
N LEU A 106 12.39 -2.47 6.71
CA LEU A 106 12.48 -3.52 7.71
C LEU A 106 11.14 -3.56 8.44
N CYS A 107 10.53 -4.73 8.47
CA CYS A 107 9.23 -4.92 9.10
C CYS A 107 9.24 -6.08 10.08
N ARG A 108 8.59 -5.91 11.23
CA ARG A 108 8.39 -6.98 12.20
C ARG A 108 6.97 -6.92 12.76
N VAL A 109 6.49 -8.06 13.22
CA VAL A 109 5.17 -8.14 13.86
C VAL A 109 5.36 -8.21 15.36
N VAL A 110 4.55 -7.44 16.09
CA VAL A 110 4.32 -7.63 17.52
C VAL A 110 2.89 -8.16 17.69
N LYS A 111 2.76 -9.37 18.23
CA LYS A 111 1.46 -9.98 18.54
C LYS A 111 1.09 -9.69 19.99
N LEU A 112 -0.11 -9.17 20.20
CA LEU A 112 -0.64 -8.81 21.51
C LEU A 112 -1.94 -9.55 21.79
N GLY A 113 -1.95 -10.24 22.92
CA GLY A 113 -3.07 -11.00 23.41
C GLY A 113 -3.47 -12.16 22.50
N HIS A 114 -4.39 -12.96 23.02
CA HIS A 114 -5.03 -14.04 22.28
C HIS A 114 -6.55 -13.93 22.41
N PRO A 115 -7.33 -14.41 21.44
CA PRO A 115 -8.78 -14.32 21.51
C PRO A 115 -9.36 -14.97 22.77
N ALA A 116 -10.54 -14.50 23.18
CA ALA A 116 -11.25 -15.07 24.31
C ALA A 116 -11.54 -16.56 24.10
N GLY A 117 -11.43 -17.36 25.16
CA GLY A 117 -11.69 -18.81 25.10
C GLY A 117 -10.62 -19.65 24.39
N ARG A 118 -9.55 -19.05 23.88
CA ARG A 118 -8.38 -19.76 23.32
C ARG A 118 -7.19 -19.62 24.25
N LYS A 119 -6.27 -20.60 24.25
CA LYS A 119 -4.92 -20.40 24.80
C LYS A 119 -4.05 -19.86 23.68
N GLY A 120 -3.15 -18.94 23.98
CA GLY A 120 -2.27 -18.36 22.98
C GLY A 120 -1.19 -17.49 23.60
N VAL A 121 -0.39 -16.87 22.75
CA VAL A 121 0.69 -16.00 23.17
C VAL A 121 0.11 -14.65 23.59
N ASN A 122 0.47 -14.16 24.78
CA ASN A 122 0.00 -12.87 25.28
C ASN A 122 0.82 -11.69 24.76
N PHE A 123 2.11 -11.91 24.48
CA PHE A 123 3.01 -10.96 23.87
C PHE A 123 4.08 -11.72 23.10
N MET A 124 4.33 -11.32 21.85
CA MET A 124 5.47 -11.81 21.06
C MET A 124 5.95 -10.72 20.12
N ALA A 125 7.20 -10.30 20.28
CA ALA A 125 7.88 -9.45 19.32
C ALA A 125 8.75 -10.32 18.40
N TYR A 126 8.42 -10.38 17.12
CA TYR A 126 9.18 -11.17 16.14
C TYR A 126 10.38 -10.38 15.62
N LYS A 127 11.36 -11.11 15.05
CA LYS A 127 12.47 -10.51 14.32
C LYS A 127 12.01 -9.80 13.04
N GLY A 128 12.85 -8.90 12.55
CA GLY A 128 12.63 -8.17 11.29
C GLY A 128 12.71 -9.06 10.05
N PHE A 129 11.93 -8.69 9.04
CA PHE A 129 11.87 -9.23 7.70
C PHE A 129 11.89 -8.07 6.69
N ASN A 130 12.14 -8.38 5.42
CA ASN A 130 12.05 -7.37 4.37
C ASN A 130 10.59 -7.17 3.93
N CYS A 131 10.16 -5.92 3.90
CA CYS A 131 8.93 -5.47 3.29
C CYS A 131 9.24 -4.45 2.20
N HIS A 132 8.29 -4.25 1.29
CA HIS A 132 8.38 -3.21 0.27
C HIS A 132 7.05 -2.48 0.17
N VAL A 133 7.11 -1.14 0.10
CA VAL A 133 5.98 -0.27 -0.21
C VAL A 133 6.16 0.23 -1.62
N GLU A 134 5.17 -0.01 -2.47
CA GLU A 134 5.13 0.43 -3.86
C GLU A 134 4.09 1.54 -3.99
N ALA A 135 4.33 2.46 -4.92
CA ALA A 135 3.33 3.41 -5.37
C ALA A 135 2.90 3.02 -6.78
N GLU A 136 1.62 2.77 -6.96
CA GLU A 136 0.97 2.58 -8.25
C GLU A 136 -0.06 3.68 -8.42
N GLU A 137 0.14 4.56 -9.40
CA GLU A 137 -0.72 5.74 -9.63
C GLU A 137 -0.86 6.58 -8.35
N ASP A 138 -2.06 6.59 -7.77
CA ASP A 138 -2.45 7.30 -6.56
C ASP A 138 -2.62 6.38 -5.34
N ARG A 139 -2.15 5.12 -5.44
CA ARG A 139 -2.32 4.09 -4.41
C ARG A 139 -0.98 3.60 -3.91
N LEU A 140 -0.97 3.22 -2.65
CA LEU A 140 0.15 2.54 -2.03
C LEU A 140 -0.18 1.05 -1.93
N TRP A 141 0.81 0.22 -2.19
CA TRP A 141 0.76 -1.22 -1.98
C TRP A 141 1.89 -1.62 -1.04
N ILE A 142 1.65 -2.59 -0.17
CA ILE A 142 2.67 -3.16 0.68
C ILE A 142 2.71 -4.68 0.54
N VAL A 143 3.93 -5.22 0.53
CA VAL A 143 4.16 -6.67 0.57
C VAL A 143 5.28 -7.00 1.57
N LYS A 144 5.02 -7.98 2.45
CA LYS A 144 6.09 -8.65 3.20
C LYS A 144 6.72 -9.72 2.31
N GLN A 145 8.02 -9.59 2.04
CA GLN A 145 8.70 -10.38 1.00
C GLN A 145 9.10 -11.78 1.48
N THR A 146 9.22 -12.01 2.79
CA THR A 146 9.78 -13.24 3.36
C THR A 146 9.03 -13.71 4.61
N GLY A 147 9.18 -15.00 4.95
CA GLY A 147 8.52 -15.64 6.10
C GLY A 147 7.30 -16.47 5.70
N SER A 148 6.76 -17.23 6.65
CA SER A 148 5.63 -18.15 6.44
C SER A 148 4.28 -17.45 6.29
N GLN A 149 4.16 -16.29 6.92
CA GLN A 149 3.01 -15.40 6.87
C GLN A 149 3.49 -14.06 6.30
N ARG A 150 2.96 -13.71 5.14
CA ARG A 150 3.37 -12.54 4.36
C ARG A 150 2.13 -11.69 4.04
N PRO A 151 1.74 -10.74 4.91
CA PRO A 151 0.70 -9.78 4.58
C PRO A 151 1.05 -9.02 3.31
N ALA A 152 0.08 -8.88 2.42
CA ALA A 152 0.19 -8.07 1.21
C ALA A 152 -1.14 -7.41 0.90
N GLY A 153 -1.15 -6.15 0.46
CA GLY A 153 -2.38 -5.41 0.24
C GLY A 153 -2.20 -3.96 -0.13
N ARG A 154 -3.32 -3.31 -0.45
CA ARG A 154 -3.39 -1.89 -0.79
C ARG A 154 -3.57 -1.05 0.48
N ILE A 155 -3.17 0.21 0.39
CA ILE A 155 -3.26 1.22 1.43
C ILE A 155 -4.00 2.44 0.84
N TRP A 156 -5.08 2.85 1.49
CA TRP A 156 -5.98 3.92 1.07
C TRP A 156 -5.99 5.08 2.06
N PRO A 157 -6.11 6.33 1.57
CA PRO A 157 -6.29 7.49 2.46
C PRO A 157 -7.60 7.38 3.22
N GLU A 158 -7.58 7.80 4.49
CA GLU A 158 -8.76 7.82 5.36
C GLU A 158 -8.84 9.16 6.11
N ARG A 159 -7.75 9.57 6.78
CA ARG A 159 -7.58 10.89 7.40
C ARG A 159 -6.11 11.33 7.29
N ASP A 160 -5.79 12.54 7.70
CA ASP A 160 -4.40 13.04 7.68
C ASP A 160 -3.43 12.21 8.56
N ASP A 161 -3.92 11.67 9.66
CA ASP A 161 -3.16 10.88 10.64
C ASP A 161 -3.25 9.36 10.41
N ARG A 162 -4.01 8.90 9.40
CA ARG A 162 -4.35 7.49 9.27
C ARG A 162 -4.76 7.08 7.86
N TYR A 163 -4.30 5.91 7.44
CA TYR A 163 -4.70 5.23 6.21
C TYR A 163 -5.36 3.88 6.56
N VAL A 164 -6.09 3.29 5.62
CA VAL A 164 -6.68 1.94 5.75
C VAL A 164 -5.85 0.97 4.92
N PHE A 165 -5.50 -0.18 5.48
CA PHE A 165 -4.91 -1.32 4.78
C PHE A 165 -5.98 -2.40 4.60
N LEU A 166 -6.17 -2.85 3.36
CA LEU A 166 -6.95 -4.05 3.01
C LEU A 166 -6.08 -4.94 2.15
N GLY A 167 -5.96 -6.19 2.56
CA GLY A 167 -5.06 -7.14 1.93
C GLY A 167 -5.32 -8.55 2.38
N ALA A 168 -4.46 -9.46 1.99
CA ALA A 168 -4.59 -10.85 2.34
C ALA A 168 -3.28 -11.41 2.89
N MET A 169 -3.40 -12.45 3.70
CA MET A 169 -2.26 -13.22 4.16
C MET A 169 -1.80 -14.18 3.08
N VAL A 170 -0.57 -13.99 2.57
CA VAL A 170 0.12 -14.99 1.75
C VAL A 170 0.75 -16.04 2.65
N LEU A 171 0.52 -17.32 2.34
CA LEU A 171 1.00 -18.46 3.13
C LEU A 171 2.08 -19.22 2.38
N GLY A 172 3.06 -19.76 3.13
CA GLY A 172 4.07 -20.65 2.60
C GLY A 172 4.84 -20.06 1.41
N ASP A 173 4.97 -20.84 0.34
CA ASP A 173 5.71 -20.55 -0.89
C ASP A 173 4.84 -19.98 -2.03
N GLU A 174 3.60 -19.59 -1.74
CA GLU A 174 2.72 -18.93 -2.71
C GLU A 174 3.39 -17.70 -3.32
N LYS A 175 3.47 -17.64 -4.66
CA LYS A 175 4.22 -16.59 -5.35
C LYS A 175 3.48 -15.27 -5.40
N GLU A 176 2.16 -15.32 -5.56
CA GLU A 176 1.31 -14.16 -5.71
C GLU A 176 0.37 -14.03 -4.51
N PRO A 177 0.14 -12.80 -4.01
CA PRO A 177 -0.87 -12.57 -3.00
C PRO A 177 -2.28 -12.73 -3.61
N PRO A 178 -3.21 -13.44 -2.95
CA PRO A 178 -4.60 -13.43 -3.38
C PRO A 178 -5.16 -12.00 -3.24
N ALA A 179 -6.16 -11.67 -4.04
CA ALA A 179 -6.82 -10.38 -3.88
C ALA A 179 -7.62 -10.38 -2.57
N TYR A 180 -7.76 -9.20 -1.97
CA TYR A 180 -8.67 -9.01 -0.84
C TYR A 180 -10.09 -9.40 -1.25
N GLY A 181 -10.74 -10.25 -0.45
CA GLY A 181 -12.08 -10.76 -0.70
C GLY A 181 -12.15 -12.07 -1.48
N ASP A 182 -11.05 -12.55 -2.09
CA ASP A 182 -11.01 -13.84 -2.78
C ASP A 182 -11.19 -15.01 -1.80
N ASP A 183 -10.60 -14.87 -0.60
CA ASP A 183 -10.74 -15.82 0.50
C ASP A 183 -10.92 -15.02 1.81
N PRO A 184 -12.15 -14.91 2.33
CA PRO A 184 -12.45 -14.18 3.56
C PRO A 184 -11.69 -14.69 4.80
N GLU A 185 -11.28 -15.96 4.82
CA GLU A 185 -10.44 -16.50 5.89
C GLU A 185 -8.99 -16.03 5.75
N ARG A 186 -8.65 -15.37 4.64
CA ARG A 186 -7.34 -14.77 4.32
C ARG A 186 -7.26 -13.27 4.41
N ASP A 187 -8.40 -12.61 4.48
CA ASP A 187 -8.49 -11.16 4.55
C ASP A 187 -7.87 -10.58 5.82
N LEU A 188 -7.22 -9.44 5.61
CA LEU A 188 -6.61 -8.60 6.61
C LEU A 188 -7.12 -7.19 6.39
N ALA A 189 -7.57 -6.55 7.47
CA ALA A 189 -7.93 -5.15 7.47
C ALA A 189 -7.27 -4.48 8.67
N GLY A 190 -6.66 -3.31 8.44
CA GLY A 190 -5.98 -2.58 9.49
C GLY A 190 -5.88 -1.09 9.23
N TYR A 191 -5.36 -0.36 10.23
CA TYR A 191 -5.01 1.04 10.08
C TYR A 191 -3.51 1.21 9.94
N VAL A 192 -3.09 2.01 8.97
CA VAL A 192 -1.70 2.42 8.77
C VAL A 192 -1.51 3.80 9.40
N GLU A 193 -0.53 3.91 10.29
CA GLU A 193 -0.28 5.11 11.07
C GLU A 193 1.22 5.41 11.07
N ARG A 194 1.57 6.69 10.98
CA ARG A 194 2.92 7.15 11.31
C ARG A 194 2.99 7.38 12.80
N VAL A 195 3.96 6.77 13.48
CA VAL A 195 4.09 6.84 14.95
C VAL A 195 5.38 7.52 15.41
N ASP A 196 6.33 7.72 14.49
CA ASP A 196 7.53 8.54 14.69
C ASP A 196 8.00 9.16 13.35
N ALA A 197 9.15 9.83 13.31
CA ALA A 197 9.72 10.44 12.12
C ALA A 197 10.02 9.40 11.01
N PHE A 198 10.50 8.21 11.40
CA PHE A 198 10.85 7.13 10.47
C PHE A 198 10.26 5.78 10.91
N GLN A 199 9.10 5.81 11.56
CA GLN A 199 8.42 4.61 12.05
C GLN A 199 6.94 4.69 11.74
N TRP A 200 6.45 3.66 11.07
CA TRP A 200 5.04 3.45 10.78
C TRP A 200 4.61 2.12 11.39
N ARG A 201 3.30 1.95 11.54
CA ARG A 201 2.70 0.67 11.92
C ARG A 201 1.46 0.38 11.10
N ILE A 202 1.17 -0.90 10.89
CA ILE A 202 -0.15 -1.38 10.51
C ILE A 202 -0.75 -2.10 11.71
N VAL A 203 -1.87 -1.57 12.21
CA VAL A 203 -2.62 -2.14 13.33
C VAL A 203 -3.71 -3.06 12.77
N LEU A 204 -3.57 -4.35 13.01
CA LEU A 204 -4.48 -5.40 12.53
C LEU A 204 -5.30 -5.94 13.71
N PRO A 205 -6.57 -5.51 13.90
CA PRO A 205 -7.44 -6.04 14.94
C PRO A 205 -7.94 -7.44 14.59
N SER A 206 -7.79 -8.37 15.54
CA SER A 206 -8.21 -9.78 15.46
C SER A 206 -7.87 -10.46 14.12
N PRO A 207 -6.59 -10.47 13.70
CA PRO A 207 -6.19 -11.09 12.44
C PRO A 207 -6.39 -12.60 12.57
N LYS A 208 -7.48 -13.08 11.95
CA LYS A 208 -7.88 -14.50 11.90
C LYS A 208 -7.87 -15.24 13.24
N ALA A 209 -8.09 -14.53 14.34
CA ALA A 209 -8.18 -15.08 15.69
C ALA A 209 -6.96 -15.95 16.13
N GLU A 210 -5.75 -15.64 15.66
CA GLU A 210 -4.51 -16.11 16.28
C GLU A 210 -4.11 -15.22 17.47
N SER A 211 -4.32 -13.93 17.32
CA SER A 211 -4.07 -12.88 18.32
C SER A 211 -5.28 -11.95 18.43
N ARG A 212 -5.31 -11.11 19.47
CA ARG A 212 -6.29 -10.00 19.53
C ARG A 212 -5.87 -8.83 18.66
N LEU A 213 -4.58 -8.57 18.57
CA LEU A 213 -4.03 -7.46 17.83
C LEU A 213 -2.63 -7.84 17.32
N ASP A 214 -2.41 -7.71 16.03
CA ASP A 214 -1.06 -7.70 15.46
C ASP A 214 -0.69 -6.26 15.09
N VAL A 215 0.53 -5.86 15.44
CA VAL A 215 1.11 -4.58 15.04
C VAL A 215 2.29 -4.87 14.13
N LEU A 216 2.15 -4.59 12.85
CA LEU A 216 3.24 -4.69 11.87
C LEU A 216 4.00 -3.36 11.85
N GLU A 217 5.18 -3.33 12.46
CA GLU A 217 6.09 -2.20 12.38
C GLU A 217 6.70 -2.10 10.99
N LEU A 218 6.88 -0.88 10.50
CA LEU A 218 7.56 -0.53 9.26
C LEU A 218 8.60 0.56 9.54
N VAL A 219 9.88 0.24 9.33
CA VAL A 219 10.99 1.20 9.40
C VAL A 219 11.68 1.27 8.03
N PRO A 220 11.72 2.44 7.36
CA PRO A 220 12.37 2.56 6.06
C PRO A 220 13.84 2.14 6.11
N ILE A 221 14.27 1.33 5.15
CA ILE A 221 15.68 1.00 4.98
C ILE A 221 16.32 2.13 4.17
N THR A 222 16.97 3.05 4.86
CA THR A 222 17.75 4.08 4.20
C THR A 222 19.08 3.51 3.69
N PRO A 223 19.67 4.07 2.62
CA PRO A 223 21.00 3.66 2.15
C PRO A 223 22.08 3.74 3.23
N LEU A 224 21.96 4.68 4.17
CA LEU A 224 22.88 4.81 5.30
C LEU A 224 22.73 3.65 6.29
N ALA A 225 21.50 3.29 6.65
CA ALA A 225 21.24 2.15 7.53
C ALA A 225 21.77 0.82 6.94
N ARG A 226 21.65 0.64 5.61
CA ARG A 226 22.20 -0.53 4.90
C ARG A 226 23.73 -0.62 5.02
N ARG A 227 24.46 0.50 4.91
CA ARG A 227 25.93 0.51 5.04
C ARG A 227 26.38 0.15 6.45
N LEU A 228 25.64 0.60 7.47
CA LEU A 228 25.94 0.27 8.87
C LEU A 228 25.67 -1.21 9.19
N GLN A 229 24.64 -1.82 8.57
CA GLN A 229 24.34 -3.24 8.75
C GLN A 229 25.27 -4.16 7.94
N GLY A 230 25.78 -3.70 6.79
CA GLY A 230 26.71 -4.46 5.93
C GLY A 230 28.20 -4.31 6.28
N GLY A 231 28.57 -3.34 7.12
CA GLY A 231 29.97 -3.06 7.48
C GLY A 231 30.53 -3.88 8.66
N GLY A 232 29.75 -4.84 9.20
CA GLY A 232 30.14 -5.65 10.35
C GLY A 232 30.78 -7.01 10.02
N GLY A 233 31.02 -7.31 8.75
CA GLY A 233 31.69 -8.53 8.30
C GLY A 233 33.05 -8.21 7.68
N GLY A 234 34.08 -8.15 8.52
CA GLY A 234 35.47 -8.32 8.10
C GLY A 234 35.82 -9.80 7.97
#